data_AF-A0A835R9I9-F1
#
_entry.id   AF-A0A835R9I9-F1
#
_cell.length_a   1.000
_cell.length_b   1.000
_cell.length_c   1.000
_cell.angle_alpha   90.00
_cell.angle_beta   90.00
_cell.angle_gamma   90.00
#
_symmetry.space_group_name_H-M   'P 1'
#
loop_
_entity.id
_entity.type
_entity.pdbx_description
1 polymer ?
#
loop_
_entity_poly.entity_id
_entity_poly.type
_entity_poly.pdbx_seq_one_letter_code
_entity_poly.pdbx_strand_id
1 'polypeptide(L)'
;MLWVLCHVMFLAASSVSRMAQISHVLRLVQYVYLLTVARFSWPPWHCFILFGVGLYLNFKVYQLLGEAGMFYGVRFGKNISWVTRFPFGYIKDPQYVGSILNLLACLWLVP
;
A
#
# COMPACT_ATOMS: atom_id res chain seq x y z
N MET A 1 12.67 -8.96 0.91
CA MET A 1 11.59 -9.16 -0.10
C MET A 1 11.20 -7.87 -0.81
N LEU A 2 10.87 -6.77 -0.11
CA LEU A 2 10.51 -5.48 -0.73
C LEU A 2 11.60 -4.85 -1.61
N TRP A 3 12.88 -4.97 -1.22
CA TRP A 3 14.00 -4.38 -1.96
C TRP A 3 14.22 -5.05 -3.32
N VAL A 4 14.08 -6.38 -3.40
CA VAL A 4 14.21 -7.15 -4.65
C VAL A 4 13.08 -6.86 -5.61
N LEU A 5 11.83 -6.79 -5.11
CA LEU A 5 10.66 -6.39 -5.91
C LEU A 5 10.79 -4.96 -6.42
N CYS A 6 11.24 -4.02 -5.57
CA CYS A 6 11.48 -2.64 -5.99
C CYS A 6 12.57 -2.56 -7.07
N HIS A 7 13.63 -3.37 -6.98
CA HIS A 7 14.71 -3.39 -7.96
C HIS A 7 14.25 -3.97 -9.31
N VAL A 8 13.46 -5.05 -9.29
CA VAL A 8 12.84 -5.63 -10.50
C VAL A 8 11.83 -4.66 -11.13
N MET A 9 11.01 -4.00 -10.31
CA MET A 9 10.05 -3.00 -10.80
C MET A 9 10.75 -1.76 -11.37
N PHE A 10 11.88 -1.35 -10.79
CA PHE A 10 12.69 -0.25 -11.30
C PHE A 10 13.32 -0.58 -12.66
N LEU A 11 13.83 -1.80 -12.82
CA LEU A 11 14.34 -2.26 -14.13
C LEU A 11 13.23 -2.30 -15.20
N ALA A 12 11.98 -2.54 -14.81
CA ALA A 12 10.83 -2.61 -15.71
C ALA A 12 10.15 -1.24 -15.98
N ALA A 13 10.35 -0.24 -15.12
CA ALA A 13 9.65 1.04 -15.17
C ALA A 13 10.58 2.21 -15.51
N SER A 14 10.39 2.84 -16.66
CA SER A 14 11.14 4.02 -17.10
C SER A 14 10.60 5.35 -16.52
N SER A 15 9.43 5.35 -15.91
CA SER A 15 8.80 6.53 -15.32
C SER A 15 8.00 6.18 -14.06
N VAL A 16 7.77 7.20 -13.21
CA VAL A 16 6.97 7.08 -11.98
C VAL A 16 5.59 6.48 -12.25
N SER A 17 4.90 6.94 -13.30
CA SER A 17 3.56 6.46 -13.62
C SER A 17 3.53 5.02 -14.08
N ARG A 18 4.59 4.55 -14.75
CA ARG A 18 4.72 3.14 -15.10
C ARG A 18 4.92 2.27 -13.85
N MET A 19 5.71 2.76 -12.90
CA MET A 19 5.88 2.10 -11.60
C MET A 19 4.58 2.08 -10.79
N ALA A 20 3.79 3.16 -10.83
CA ALA A 20 2.48 3.24 -10.23
C ALA A 20 1.52 2.19 -10.83
N GLN A 21 1.43 2.13 -12.16
CA GLN A 21 0.61 1.15 -12.88
C GLN A 21 0.98 -0.29 -12.50
N ILE A 22 2.26 -0.65 -12.54
CA ILE A 22 2.72 -1.99 -12.16
C ILE A 22 2.34 -2.30 -10.71
N SER A 23 2.54 -1.36 -9.79
CA SER A 23 2.17 -1.53 -8.38
C SER A 23 0.67 -1.75 -8.19
N HIS A 24 -0.17 -1.01 -8.91
CA HIS A 24 -1.62 -1.20 -8.88
C HIS A 24 -2.02 -2.57 -9.44
N VAL A 25 -1.40 -3.02 -10.52
CA VAL A 25 -1.61 -4.37 -11.07
C VAL A 25 -1.21 -5.44 -10.07
N LEU A 26 -0.02 -5.34 -9.47
CA LEU A 26 0.43 -6.29 -8.44
C LEU A 26 -0.51 -6.33 -7.23
N ARG A 27 -1.03 -5.17 -6.82
CA ARG A 27 -2.01 -5.08 -5.73
C ARG A 27 -3.35 -5.72 -6.11
N LEU A 28 -3.82 -5.57 -7.34
CA LEU A 28 -5.01 -6.27 -7.83
C LEU A 28 -4.79 -7.78 -7.85
N VAL A 29 -3.63 -8.24 -8.32
CA VAL A 29 -3.26 -9.66 -8.30
C VAL A 29 -3.26 -10.20 -6.87
N GLN A 30 -2.75 -9.44 -5.89
CA GLN A 30 -2.83 -9.83 -4.47
C GLN A 30 -4.27 -9.99 -3.98
N TYR A 31 -5.18 -9.09 -4.34
CA TYR A 31 -6.60 -9.23 -3.98
C TYR A 31 -7.27 -10.41 -4.68
N VAL A 32 -6.99 -10.64 -5.96
CA VAL A 32 -7.48 -11.82 -6.69
C VAL A 32 -6.97 -13.09 -6.01
N TYR A 33 -5.69 -13.16 -5.66
CA TYR A 33 -5.13 -14.30 -4.95
C TYR A 33 -5.82 -14.53 -3.59
N LEU A 34 -6.03 -13.46 -2.81
CA LEU A 34 -6.80 -13.56 -1.56
C LEU A 34 -8.20 -14.14 -1.78
N LEU A 35 -8.92 -13.73 -2.84
CA LEU A 35 -10.24 -14.27 -3.17
C LEU A 35 -10.22 -15.76 -3.51
N THR A 36 -9.13 -16.27 -4.10
CA THR A 36 -9.02 -17.71 -4.41
C THR A 36 -8.86 -18.59 -3.16
N VAL A 37 -8.25 -18.06 -2.10
CA VAL A 37 -8.06 -18.78 -0.82
C VAL A 37 -9.13 -18.42 0.22
N ALA A 38 -9.93 -17.37 -0.04
CA ALA A 38 -10.93 -16.89 0.90
C ALA A 38 -12.04 -17.92 1.10
N ARG A 39 -12.32 -18.28 2.35
CA ARG A 39 -13.57 -18.91 2.74
C ARG A 39 -14.55 -17.83 3.19
N PHE A 40 -15.69 -17.78 2.52
CA PHE A 40 -16.73 -16.82 2.86
C PHE A 40 -17.32 -17.14 4.24
N SER A 41 -16.97 -16.31 5.21
CA SER A 41 -17.53 -16.30 6.56
C SER A 41 -17.79 -14.85 6.95
N TRP A 42 -18.77 -14.61 7.83
CA TRP A 42 -19.07 -13.27 8.28
C TRP A 42 -17.90 -12.73 9.13
N PRO A 43 -17.25 -11.63 8.71
CA PRO A 43 -16.15 -11.08 9.48
C PRO A 43 -16.68 -10.40 10.75
N PRO A 44 -15.95 -10.53 11.87
CA PRO A 44 -16.28 -9.81 13.09
C PRO A 44 -16.09 -8.29 12.91
N TRP A 45 -16.75 -7.51 13.76
CA TRP A 45 -16.79 -6.04 13.65
C TRP A 45 -15.40 -5.38 13.65
N HIS A 46 -14.42 -5.93 14.38
CA HIS A 46 -13.07 -5.38 14.45
C HIS A 46 -12.31 -5.46 13.12
N CYS A 47 -12.62 -6.44 12.26
CA CYS A 47 -12.04 -6.54 10.91
C CYS A 47 -12.38 -5.31 10.07
N PHE A 48 -13.62 -4.82 10.15
CA PHE A 48 -14.03 -3.60 9.44
C PHE A 48 -13.31 -2.36 9.94
N ILE A 49 -13.09 -2.25 11.26
CA ILE A 49 -12.34 -1.13 11.84
C ILE A 49 -10.88 -1.17 11.38
N LEU A 50 -10.23 -2.33 11.48
CA LEU A 50 -8.84 -2.51 11.05
C LEU A 50 -8.68 -2.17 9.56
N PHE A 51 -9.59 -2.67 8.72
CA PHE A 51 -9.58 -2.37 7.28
C PHE A 51 -9.87 -0.90 6.99
N GLY A 52 -10.84 -0.30 7.68
CA GLY A 52 -11.18 1.13 7.53
C GLY A 52 -10.02 2.04 7.91
N VAL A 53 -9.36 1.78 9.05
CA VAL A 53 -8.18 2.54 9.50
C VAL A 53 -7.01 2.34 8.53
N GLY A 54 -6.79 1.11 8.06
CA GLY A 54 -5.70 0.81 7.11
C GLY A 54 -5.89 1.49 5.75
N LEU A 55 -7.11 1.51 5.23
CA LEU A 55 -7.47 2.30 4.05
C LEU A 55 -7.28 3.79 4.28
N TYR A 56 -7.77 4.32 5.40
CA TYR A 56 -7.66 5.74 5.72
C TYR A 56 -6.20 6.20 5.77
N LEU A 57 -5.32 5.46 6.45
CA LEU A 57 -3.90 5.78 6.52
C LEU A 57 -3.26 5.79 5.13
N ASN A 58 -3.48 4.75 4.33
CA ASN A 58 -2.94 4.68 2.97
C ASN A 58 -3.44 5.83 2.08
N PHE A 59 -4.72 6.19 2.20
CA PHE A 59 -5.30 7.30 1.47
C PHE A 59 -4.69 8.64 1.89
N LYS A 60 -4.54 8.90 3.20
CA LYS A 60 -3.90 10.11 3.71
C LYS A 60 -2.45 10.25 3.23
N VAL A 61 -1.70 9.15 3.20
CA VAL A 61 -0.33 9.12 2.68
C VAL A 61 -0.33 9.48 1.19
N TYR A 62 -1.21 8.88 0.39
CA TYR A 62 -1.35 9.23 -1.03
C TYR A 62 -1.75 10.69 -1.25
N GLN A 63 -2.66 11.24 -0.43
CA GLN A 63 -3.03 12.66 -0.49
C GLN A 63 -1.86 13.62 -0.22
N LEU A 64 -0.93 13.24 0.65
CA LEU A 64 0.19 14.09 1.06
C LEU A 64 1.41 13.98 0.14
N LEU A 65 1.73 12.76 -0.28
CA LEU A 65 2.93 12.46 -1.08
C LEU A 65 2.66 12.38 -2.60
N GLY A 66 1.40 12.16 -2.98
CA GLY A 66 1.01 11.90 -4.35
C GLY A 66 1.67 10.64 -4.93
N GLU A 67 1.51 10.48 -6.24
CA GLU A 67 2.08 9.35 -6.98
C GLU A 67 3.62 9.32 -6.90
N ALA A 68 4.27 10.47 -7.03
CA ALA A 68 5.73 10.56 -6.99
C ALA A 68 6.31 10.13 -5.64
N GLY A 69 5.72 10.53 -4.51
CA GLY A 69 6.25 10.14 -3.20
C GLY A 69 5.98 8.68 -2.84
N MET A 70 4.90 8.12 -3.35
CA MET A 70 4.51 6.72 -3.11
C MET A 70 5.31 5.72 -3.95
N PHE A 71 5.63 6.08 -5.20
CA PHE A 71 6.27 5.19 -6.17
C PHE A 71 7.72 5.60 -6.46
N TYR A 72 8.47 5.94 -5.40
CA TYR A 72 9.92 6.18 -5.46
C TYR A 72 10.35 7.24 -6.49
N GLY A 73 9.58 8.31 -6.67
CA GLY A 73 9.83 9.39 -7.62
C GLY A 73 11.21 10.04 -7.52
N VAL A 74 11.83 10.02 -6.33
CA VAL A 74 13.22 10.46 -6.12
C VAL A 74 14.21 9.73 -7.04
N ARG A 75 13.98 8.45 -7.34
CA ARG A 75 14.80 7.67 -8.27
C ARG A 75 14.67 8.11 -9.73
N PHE A 76 13.58 8.81 -10.05
CA PHE A 76 13.32 9.39 -11.36
C PHE A 76 13.60 10.91 -11.40
N GLY A 77 14.38 11.42 -10.43
CA GLY A 77 14.76 12.84 -10.36
C GLY A 77 13.66 13.78 -9.89
N LYS A 78 12.54 13.28 -9.34
CA LYS A 78 11.50 14.13 -8.75
C LYS A 78 11.94 14.60 -7.36
N ASN A 79 11.82 15.89 -7.10
CA ASN A 79 11.99 16.45 -5.77
C ASN A 79 10.70 16.24 -4.97
N ILE A 80 10.82 15.63 -3.78
CA ILE A 80 9.67 15.27 -2.93
C ILE A 80 9.89 15.90 -1.57
N SER A 81 8.95 16.74 -1.15
CA SER A 81 9.03 17.44 0.13
C SER A 81 8.76 16.49 1.29
N TRP A 82 9.51 16.67 2.38
CA TRP A 82 9.24 15.98 3.63
C TRP A 82 7.95 16.53 4.24
N VAL A 83 7.01 15.64 4.55
CA VAL A 83 5.73 15.99 5.16
C VAL A 83 5.70 15.54 6.60
N THR A 84 5.35 16.45 7.52
CA THR A 84 5.25 16.18 8.97
C THR A 84 3.81 16.14 9.49
N ARG A 85 2.84 16.51 8.65
CA ARG A 85 1.41 16.44 9.00
C ARG A 85 1.01 14.98 9.24
N PHE A 86 -0.08 14.78 9.99
CA PHE A 86 -0.65 13.45 10.19
C PHE A 86 -0.89 12.76 8.83
N PRO A 87 -0.43 11.51 8.63
CA PRO A 87 0.06 10.57 9.64
C PRO A 87 1.58 10.53 9.89
N PHE A 88 2.41 11.21 9.10
CA PHE A 88 3.88 11.13 9.16
C PHE A 88 4.51 11.67 10.45
N GLY A 89 3.87 12.66 11.10
CA GLY A 89 4.35 13.20 12.38
C GLY A 89 4.10 12.32 13.61
N TYR A 90 3.32 11.23 13.46
CA TYR A 90 2.85 10.41 14.58
C TYR A 90 3.21 8.93 14.40
N ILE A 91 3.22 8.45 13.16
CA ILE A 91 3.39 7.04 12.82
C ILE A 91 4.63 6.93 11.94
N LYS A 92 5.57 6.07 12.32
CA LYS A 92 6.67 5.67 11.44
C LYS A 92 6.09 4.85 10.29
N ASP A 93 6.35 5.29 9.06
CA ASP A 93 5.97 4.55 7.86
C ASP A 93 4.46 4.23 7.77
N PRO A 94 3.59 5.27 7.75
CA PRO A 94 2.13 5.11 7.87
C PRO A 94 1.48 4.29 6.75
N GLN A 95 2.08 4.28 5.55
CA GLN A 95 1.65 3.44 4.43
C GLN A 95 1.81 1.94 4.74
N TYR A 96 2.91 1.58 5.39
CA TYR A 96 3.19 0.19 5.76
C TYR A 96 2.28 -0.25 6.89
N VAL A 97 2.09 0.60 7.91
CA VAL A 97 1.13 0.34 8.98
C VAL A 97 -0.27 0.13 8.41
N GLY A 98 -0.73 1.02 7.53
CA GLY A 98 -2.05 0.88 6.91
C GLY A 98 -2.20 -0.41 6.09
N SER A 99 -1.14 -0.80 5.38
CA SER A 99 -1.11 -2.04 4.59
C SER A 99 -1.13 -3.30 5.47
N ILE A 100 -0.42 -3.29 6.60
CA ILE A 100 -0.44 -4.38 7.60
C ILE A 100 -1.84 -4.51 8.22
N LEU A 101 -2.48 -3.42 8.62
CA LEU A 101 -3.83 -3.45 9.18
C LEU A 101 -4.85 -4.06 8.21
N ASN A 102 -4.74 -3.71 6.92
CA ASN A 102 -5.59 -4.31 5.89
C ASN A 102 -5.34 -5.81 5.73
N LEU A 103 -4.08 -6.25 5.74
CA LEU A 103 -3.75 -7.67 5.68
C LEU A 103 -4.29 -8.43 6.89
N LEU A 104 -4.13 -7.88 8.10
CA LEU A 104 -4.67 -8.48 9.34
C LEU A 104 -6.19 -8.59 9.30
N ALA A 105 -6.89 -7.57 8.78
CA ALA A 105 -8.34 -7.65 8.58
C ALA A 105 -8.73 -8.76 7.61
N CYS A 106 -7.93 -8.97 6.55
CA CYS A 106 -8.14 -10.00 5.54
C CYS A 106 -7.76 -11.42 6.01
N LEU A 107 -6.92 -11.59 7.04
CA LEU A 107 -6.56 -12.91 7.58
C LEU A 107 -7.78 -13.72 8.01
N TRP A 108 -8.84 -13.05 8.48
CA TRP A 108 -10.10 -13.70 8.82
C TRP A 108 -10.72 -14.49 7.66
N LEU A 109 -10.49 -14.05 6.42
CA LEU A 109 -11.02 -14.73 5.23
C LEU A 109 -10.24 -16.01 4.91
N VAL A 110 -9.05 -16.20 5.44
CA VAL A 110 -8.19 -17.35 5.15
C VAL A 110 -8.45 -18.45 6.20
N PRO A 111 -8.74 -19.70 5.78
CA PRO A 111 -9.00 -20.81 6.69
C PRO A 111 -7.75 -21.32 7.44
#